data_AF-A0A1Y2GQX8-F1
#
_entry.id   AF-A0A1Y2GQX8-F1
#
_cell.length_a   1.000
_cell.length_b   1.000
_cell.length_c   1.000
_cell.angle_alpha   90.00
_cell.angle_beta   90.00
_cell.angle_gamma   90.00
#
_symmetry.space_group_name_H-M   'P 1'
#
loop_
_entity.id
_entity.type
_entity.pdbx_description
1 polymer ?
#
loop_
_entity_poly.entity_id
_entity_poly.type
_entity_poly.pdbx_seq_one_letter_code
_entity_poly.pdbx_strand_id
1 'polypeptide(L)'
;MATALDMQVLSKDDKDATMHFHFMKLAIEQAKMSIPVQSGFCVGAVLVQETYPDPNSDFPQEDRFRVVATGFSRELEGNTHAEECCLLKLEALEAAEQEKERELESDVGVGASPASSPIPPSGSKFASSSSPPLPSLSPEMDKQYKLRHPHPQLKKEWIMYTTMEPCGARLSGNKPCSERLIEAGIRRVYVGVREPRSFVKDPCGVEKMIENGITVVHIPGLEEHCLAPNRHILTL
;
A
#
# COMPACT_ATOMS: atom_id res chain seq x y z
N MET A 1 -34.64 7.49 -1.30
CA MET A 1 -33.73 7.61 -2.45
C MET A 1 -32.35 7.23 -1.95
N ALA A 2 -31.78 6.12 -2.43
CA ALA A 2 -30.39 5.81 -2.13
C ALA A 2 -29.54 6.89 -2.81
N THR A 3 -28.73 7.61 -2.04
CA THR A 3 -27.69 8.48 -2.60
C THR A 3 -26.81 7.59 -3.47
N ALA A 4 -26.58 7.97 -4.74
CA ALA A 4 -25.63 7.27 -5.59
C ALA A 4 -24.30 7.16 -4.83
N LEU A 5 -23.75 5.95 -4.75
CA LEU A 5 -22.42 5.72 -4.19
C LEU A 5 -21.41 6.25 -5.20
N ASP A 6 -21.18 7.55 -5.16
CA ASP A 6 -20.28 8.22 -6.09
C ASP A 6 -18.84 8.20 -5.56
N MET A 7 -17.91 8.05 -6.49
CA MET A 7 -16.49 8.25 -6.25
C MET A 7 -16.25 9.67 -5.72
N GLN A 8 -15.45 9.79 -4.66
CA GLN A 8 -15.03 11.10 -4.15
C GLN A 8 -14.09 11.76 -5.16
N VAL A 9 -13.99 13.09 -5.15
CA VAL A 9 -12.98 13.80 -5.96
C VAL A 9 -11.92 14.34 -5.01
N LEU A 10 -10.64 14.11 -5.34
CA LEU A 10 -9.53 14.62 -4.55
C LEU A 10 -9.64 16.15 -4.41
N SER A 11 -9.70 16.61 -3.16
CA SER A 11 -9.78 18.04 -2.85
C SER A 11 -8.46 18.74 -3.13
N LYS A 12 -8.52 19.99 -3.60
CA LYS A 12 -7.33 20.85 -3.72
C LYS A 12 -6.75 21.24 -2.36
N ASP A 13 -7.58 21.21 -1.32
CA ASP A 13 -7.19 21.53 0.05
C ASP A 13 -6.67 20.31 0.82
N ASP A 14 -6.60 19.14 0.17
CA ASP A 14 -5.99 17.95 0.78
C ASP A 14 -4.49 18.22 0.99
N LYS A 15 -4.05 18.13 2.25
CA LYS A 15 -2.66 18.37 2.65
C LYS A 15 -1.65 17.44 1.94
N ASP A 16 -2.10 16.26 1.52
CA ASP A 16 -1.30 15.23 0.87
C ASP A 16 -1.54 15.22 -0.66
N ALA A 17 -2.28 16.19 -1.22
CA ALA A 17 -2.62 16.25 -2.64
C ALA A 17 -1.41 16.06 -3.57
N THR A 18 -0.31 16.77 -3.31
CA THR A 18 0.93 16.68 -4.09
C THR A 18 1.47 15.24 -4.17
N MET A 19 1.38 14.49 -3.06
CA MET A 19 1.80 13.08 -3.02
C MET A 19 0.86 12.19 -3.82
N HIS A 20 -0.46 12.40 -3.72
CA HIS A 20 -1.43 11.64 -4.52
C HIS A 20 -1.21 11.86 -6.03
N PHE A 21 -0.95 13.10 -6.46
CA PHE A 21 -0.57 13.39 -7.84
C PHE A 21 0.75 12.74 -8.24
N HIS A 22 1.74 12.69 -7.34
CA HIS A 22 3.01 12.00 -7.59
C HIS A 22 2.80 10.51 -7.85
N PHE A 23 2.05 9.81 -6.98
CA PHE A 23 1.79 8.38 -7.15
C PHE A 23 0.94 8.07 -8.39
N MET A 24 -0.03 8.92 -8.75
CA MET A 24 -0.77 8.76 -9.99
C MET A 24 0.12 8.96 -11.22
N LYS A 25 1.04 9.92 -11.21
CA LYS A 25 2.04 10.06 -12.28
C LYS A 25 2.93 8.83 -12.39
N LEU A 26 3.35 8.24 -11.26
CA LEU A 26 4.08 6.97 -11.26
C LEU A 26 3.23 5.84 -11.88
N ALA A 27 1.94 5.74 -11.55
CA ALA A 27 1.03 4.78 -12.16
C ALA A 27 0.91 4.99 -13.68
N ILE A 28 0.86 6.24 -14.15
CA ILE A 28 0.89 6.58 -15.59
C ILE A 28 2.19 6.09 -16.24
N GLU A 29 3.35 6.27 -15.60
CA GLU A 29 4.62 5.73 -16.13
C GLU A 29 4.60 4.21 -16.22
N GLN A 30 4.01 3.51 -15.24
CA GLN A 30 3.82 2.06 -15.33
C GLN A 30 2.91 1.67 -16.51
N ALA A 31 1.80 2.39 -16.73
CA ALA A 31 0.88 2.11 -17.83
C ALA A 31 1.56 2.20 -19.22
N LYS A 32 2.57 3.07 -19.37
CA LYS A 32 3.36 3.20 -20.60
C LYS A 32 4.27 2.00 -20.88
N MET A 33 4.55 1.17 -19.87
CA MET A 33 5.37 -0.03 -20.00
C MET A 33 4.59 -1.21 -20.59
N SER A 34 3.25 -1.17 -20.54
CA SER A 34 2.40 -2.21 -21.14
C SER A 34 2.56 -2.27 -22.65
N ILE A 35 2.74 -3.48 -23.18
CA ILE A 35 2.63 -3.73 -24.62
C ILE A 35 1.16 -3.54 -25.04
N PRO A 36 0.86 -2.64 -26.00
CA PRO A 36 -0.49 -2.41 -26.50
C PRO A 36 -1.09 -3.62 -27.20
N VAL A 37 -2.38 -3.89 -26.98
CA VAL A 37 -3.13 -4.98 -27.63
C VAL A 37 -4.54 -4.53 -27.96
N GLN A 38 -5.15 -5.09 -29.01
CA GLN A 38 -6.49 -4.69 -29.47
C GLN A 38 -7.63 -5.13 -28.54
N SER A 39 -7.36 -6.06 -27.63
CA SER A 39 -8.36 -6.71 -26.78
C SER A 39 -8.34 -6.25 -25.31
N GLY A 40 -7.52 -5.26 -24.94
CA GLY A 40 -7.46 -4.83 -23.55
C GLY A 40 -6.62 -3.58 -23.31
N PHE A 41 -6.94 -2.87 -22.24
CA PHE A 41 -6.28 -1.62 -21.86
C PHE A 41 -4.85 -1.83 -21.35
N CYS A 42 -4.00 -0.83 -21.61
CA CYS A 42 -2.77 -0.54 -20.90
C CYS A 42 -3.12 0.27 -19.65
N VAL A 43 -3.00 -0.37 -18.49
CA VAL A 43 -3.28 0.21 -17.17
C VAL A 43 -2.00 0.11 -16.35
N GLY A 44 -1.77 1.10 -15.50
CA GLY A 44 -0.67 1.10 -14.54
C GLY A 44 -1.21 1.30 -13.13
N ALA A 45 -0.51 0.72 -12.17
CA ALA A 45 -0.89 0.74 -10.77
C ALA A 45 0.33 0.86 -9.85
N VAL A 46 0.10 1.44 -8.67
CA VAL A 46 1.08 1.60 -7.60
C VAL A 46 0.40 1.27 -6.27
N LEU A 47 0.98 0.32 -5.54
CA LEU A 47 0.59 -0.01 -4.18
C LEU A 47 1.48 0.77 -3.20
N VAL A 48 0.85 1.55 -2.33
CA VAL A 48 1.51 2.37 -1.33
C VAL A 48 1.08 1.94 0.06
N GLN A 49 2.05 1.78 0.96
CA GLN A 49 1.82 1.68 2.39
C GLN A 49 1.71 3.08 2.97
N GLU A 50 0.61 3.37 3.64
CA GLU A 50 0.48 4.51 4.53
C GLU A 50 0.70 4.06 5.98
N THR A 51 1.61 4.73 6.67
CA THR A 51 1.96 4.43 8.07
C THR A 51 1.47 5.58 8.94
N TYR A 52 0.66 5.27 9.95
CA TYR A 52 0.18 6.26 10.91
C TYR A 52 1.06 6.21 12.16
N PRO A 53 2.02 7.14 12.31
CA PRO A 53 2.82 7.22 13.52
C PRO A 53 1.99 7.54 14.75
N ASP A 54 2.42 7.03 15.90
CA ASP A 54 1.93 7.52 17.19
C ASP A 54 2.22 9.04 17.23
N PRO A 55 1.23 9.88 17.60
CA PRO A 55 1.43 11.31 17.74
C PRO A 55 2.62 11.72 18.63
N ASN A 56 3.06 10.81 19.52
CA ASN A 56 4.21 11.00 20.41
C ASN A 56 5.49 10.32 19.91
N SER A 57 5.52 9.78 18.68
CA SER A 57 6.72 9.16 18.11
C SER A 57 7.53 10.15 17.28
N ASP A 58 8.85 9.99 17.30
CA ASP A 58 9.79 10.72 16.43
C ASP A 58 9.79 10.20 14.98
N PHE A 59 8.68 9.60 14.51
CA PHE A 59 8.60 9.01 13.18
C PHE A 59 8.69 10.10 12.11
N PRO A 60 9.63 10.00 11.15
CA PRO A 60 9.77 11.01 10.10
C PRO A 60 8.49 11.08 9.25
N GLN A 61 7.89 12.26 9.16
CA GLN A 61 6.64 12.45 8.39
C GLN A 61 6.83 12.13 6.90
N GLU A 62 8.05 12.27 6.38
CA GLU A 62 8.47 11.86 5.03
C GLU A 62 8.36 10.36 4.78
N ASP A 63 8.44 9.52 5.82
CA ASP A 63 8.33 8.06 5.71
C ASP A 63 6.88 7.56 5.83
N ARG A 64 5.90 8.46 5.94
CA ARG A 64 4.48 8.09 6.05
C ARG A 64 4.00 7.28 4.84
N PHE A 65 4.45 7.62 3.64
CA PHE A 65 4.06 6.94 2.42
C PHE A 65 5.25 6.20 1.80
N ARG A 66 5.10 4.89 1.59
CA ARG A 66 6.13 4.06 0.97
C ARG A 66 5.53 3.27 -0.19
N VAL A 67 6.11 3.40 -1.38
CA VAL A 67 5.77 2.50 -2.51
C VAL A 67 6.25 1.10 -2.15
N VAL A 68 5.34 0.13 -2.21
CA VAL A 68 5.63 -1.28 -1.90
C VAL A 68 5.68 -2.13 -3.15
N ALA A 69 4.77 -1.87 -4.10
CA ALA A 69 4.81 -2.52 -5.40
C ALA A 69 4.31 -1.57 -6.48
N THR A 70 4.78 -1.79 -7.70
CA THR A 70 4.21 -1.20 -8.91
C THR A 70 3.72 -2.32 -9.82
N GLY A 71 2.83 -1.99 -10.76
CA GLY A 71 2.34 -2.96 -11.72
C GLY A 71 1.83 -2.31 -12.99
N PHE A 72 1.86 -3.06 -14.09
CA PHE A 72 1.22 -2.67 -15.35
C PHE A 72 0.54 -3.86 -16.00
N SER A 73 -0.44 -3.60 -16.88
CA SER A 73 -1.16 -4.69 -17.56
C SER A 73 -0.19 -5.60 -18.30
N ARG A 74 -0.36 -6.92 -18.11
CA ARG A 74 0.44 -7.99 -18.74
C ARG A 74 1.92 -7.96 -18.37
N GLU A 75 2.27 -7.42 -17.20
CA GLU A 75 3.63 -7.47 -16.67
C GLU A 75 4.04 -8.89 -16.27
N LEU A 76 3.20 -9.55 -15.48
CA LEU A 76 3.43 -10.91 -15.02
C LEU A 76 2.75 -11.92 -15.94
N GLU A 77 3.25 -13.16 -15.93
CA GLU A 77 2.74 -14.24 -16.78
C GLU A 77 1.20 -14.42 -16.64
N GLY A 78 0.55 -14.67 -17.78
CA GLY A 78 -0.90 -14.80 -17.86
C GLY A 78 -1.62 -13.49 -18.16
N ASN A 79 -2.95 -13.51 -18.04
CA ASN A 79 -3.80 -12.34 -18.30
C ASN A 79 -3.94 -11.47 -17.04
N THR A 80 -2.81 -10.94 -16.57
CA THR A 80 -2.71 -10.14 -15.36
C THR A 80 -3.04 -8.67 -15.63
N HIS A 81 -3.82 -8.06 -14.74
CA HIS A 81 -4.00 -6.60 -14.73
C HIS A 81 -2.98 -5.94 -13.81
N ALA A 82 -2.85 -4.61 -13.92
CA ALA A 82 -1.87 -3.85 -13.15
C ALA A 82 -2.04 -3.99 -11.63
N GLU A 83 -3.28 -3.97 -11.13
CA GLU A 83 -3.58 -4.10 -9.70
C GLU A 83 -3.28 -5.51 -9.20
N GLU A 84 -3.57 -6.52 -10.02
CA GLU A 84 -3.23 -7.92 -9.74
C GLU A 84 -1.71 -8.12 -9.67
N CYS A 85 -0.93 -7.48 -10.54
CA CYS A 85 0.53 -7.52 -10.47
C CYS A 85 1.06 -6.91 -9.17
N CYS A 86 0.47 -5.80 -8.70
CA CYS A 86 0.84 -5.21 -7.41
C CYS A 86 0.58 -6.16 -6.23
N LEU A 87 -0.58 -6.81 -6.22
CA LEU A 87 -0.96 -7.73 -5.13
C LEU A 87 -0.11 -9.00 -5.11
N LEU A 88 0.19 -9.58 -6.27
CA LEU A 88 1.10 -10.74 -6.36
C LEU A 88 2.52 -10.40 -5.84
N LYS A 89 3.00 -9.19 -6.13
CA LYS A 89 4.28 -8.70 -5.58
C LYS A 89 4.22 -8.47 -4.07
N LEU A 90 3.09 -7.98 -3.55
CA LEU A 90 2.89 -7.85 -2.10
C LEU A 90 2.97 -9.22 -1.41
N GLU A 91 2.23 -10.21 -1.92
CA GLU A 91 2.24 -11.58 -1.37
C GLU A 91 3.66 -12.17 -1.36
N ALA A 92 4.43 -11.95 -2.43
CA ALA A 92 5.82 -12.40 -2.50
C ALA A 92 6.73 -11.70 -1.47
N LEU A 93 6.52 -10.40 -1.24
CA LEU A 93 7.27 -9.64 -0.23
C LEU A 93 6.93 -10.12 1.19
N GLU A 94 5.65 -10.32 1.50
CA GLU A 94 5.21 -10.82 2.81
C GLU A 94 5.74 -12.24 3.08
N ALA A 95 5.72 -13.11 2.07
CA ALA A 95 6.29 -14.46 2.17
C ALA A 95 7.80 -14.42 2.47
N ALA A 96 8.54 -13.53 1.81
CA ALA A 96 9.98 -13.35 2.01
C ALA A 96 10.31 -12.73 3.38
N GLU A 97 9.47 -11.82 3.91
CA GLU A 97 9.61 -11.28 5.26
C GLU A 97 9.41 -12.38 6.32
N GLN A 98 8.36 -13.20 6.17
CA GLN A 98 8.10 -14.32 7.07
C GLN A 98 9.22 -15.37 7.05
N GLU A 99 9.84 -15.61 5.90
CA GLU A 99 10.98 -16.53 5.80
C GLU A 99 12.20 -16.00 6.57
N LYS A 100 12.54 -14.71 6.39
CA LYS A 100 13.63 -14.07 7.14
C LYS A 100 13.42 -14.10 8.65
N GLU A 101 12.19 -13.87 9.11
CA GLU A 101 11.85 -13.96 10.54
C GLU A 101 12.08 -15.38 11.08
N ARG A 102 11.65 -16.41 10.34
CA ARG A 102 11.89 -17.82 10.71
C ARG A 102 13.38 -18.17 10.76
N GLU A 103 14.18 -17.66 9.81
CA GLU A 103 15.63 -17.86 9.79
C GLU A 103 16.30 -17.20 11.00
N LEU A 104 15.96 -15.95 11.29
CA LEU A 104 16.45 -15.21 12.46
C LEU A 104 16.10 -15.90 13.79
N GLU A 105 14.92 -16.50 13.90
CA GLU A 105 14.53 -17.28 15.08
C GLU A 105 15.30 -18.60 15.20
N SER A 106 15.69 -19.21 14.07
CA SER A 106 16.47 -20.46 14.06
C SER A 106 17.95 -20.27 14.43
N ASP A 107 18.52 -19.09 14.17
CA ASP A 107 19.91 -18.73 14.52
C ASP A 107 20.06 -18.34 16.00
N VAL A 108 18.96 -18.01 16.71
CA VAL A 108 18.96 -17.88 18.17
C VAL A 108 18.81 -19.28 18.78
N GLY A 109 19.85 -20.09 18.62
CA GLY A 109 19.93 -21.43 19.18
C GLY A 109 19.58 -21.44 20.67
N VAL A 110 18.81 -22.45 21.08
CA VAL A 110 18.47 -22.79 22.48
C VAL A 110 19.77 -23.04 23.25
N GLY A 111 20.34 -21.97 23.79
CA GLY A 111 21.45 -21.98 24.74
C GLY A 111 20.91 -22.30 26.13
N ALA A 112 21.34 -23.44 26.67
CA ALA A 112 20.98 -24.03 27.95
C ALA A 112 20.83 -23.06 29.14
N SER A 113 19.86 -23.35 30.01
CA SER A 113 19.80 -22.88 31.40
C SER A 113 21.12 -23.17 32.15
N PRO A 114 21.51 -22.28 33.08
CA PRO A 114 21.66 -22.77 34.45
C PRO A 114 21.08 -21.83 35.53
N ALA A 115 20.44 -22.48 36.51
CA ALA A 115 20.34 -22.22 37.94
C ALA A 115 20.63 -20.80 38.54
N SER A 116 19.58 -20.23 39.14
CA SER A 116 19.42 -19.69 40.51
C SER A 116 20.49 -18.80 41.22
N SER A 117 20.00 -17.60 41.62
CA SER A 117 20.19 -16.84 42.89
C SER A 117 21.36 -15.83 43.04
N PRO A 118 21.30 -14.83 43.97
CA PRO A 118 20.17 -14.11 44.60
C PRO A 118 20.28 -12.55 44.54
N ILE A 119 19.20 -11.90 44.99
CA ILE A 119 18.97 -10.44 45.16
C ILE A 119 19.84 -9.82 46.27
N PRO A 120 20.28 -8.55 46.16
CA PRO A 120 20.49 -7.68 47.32
C PRO A 120 19.62 -6.39 47.32
N PRO A 121 19.43 -5.70 48.48
CA PRO A 121 18.34 -4.76 48.69
C PRO A 121 18.68 -3.27 48.48
N SER A 122 17.60 -2.53 48.16
CA SER A 122 17.22 -1.12 48.43
C SER A 122 18.27 -0.05 48.80
N GLY A 123 18.24 1.08 48.09
CA GLY A 123 18.84 2.35 48.50
C GLY A 123 18.43 3.54 47.61
N SER A 124 17.81 4.55 48.22
CA SER A 124 17.17 5.76 47.69
C SER A 124 18.03 6.72 46.85
N LYS A 125 17.41 7.48 45.93
CA LYS A 125 17.15 8.95 46.03
C LYS A 125 16.68 9.55 44.70
N PHE A 126 15.67 10.42 44.79
CA PHE A 126 15.27 11.38 43.76
C PHE A 126 16.36 12.44 43.55
N ALA A 127 16.69 12.75 42.29
CA ALA A 127 17.18 14.07 41.89
C ALA A 127 17.04 14.25 40.36
N SER A 128 16.78 15.50 39.99
CA SER A 128 16.26 16.02 38.74
C SER A 128 17.29 16.29 37.64
N SER A 129 16.85 16.09 36.39
CA SER A 129 17.08 16.90 35.17
C SER A 129 18.50 17.33 34.80
N SER A 130 19.04 16.70 33.75
CA SER A 130 19.45 17.35 32.49
C SER A 130 19.93 16.26 31.53
N SER A 131 19.23 16.03 30.43
CA SER A 131 19.57 14.97 29.47
C SER A 131 20.80 15.36 28.63
N PRO A 132 21.89 14.57 28.64
CA PRO A 132 22.97 14.68 27.67
C PRO A 132 22.55 14.05 26.31
N PRO A 133 23.29 14.30 25.21
CA PRO A 133 22.98 13.73 23.91
C PRO A 133 23.09 12.20 23.94
N LEU A 134 22.13 11.52 23.31
CA LEU A 134 22.01 10.04 23.32
C LEU A 134 23.23 9.38 22.66
N PRO A 135 23.90 8.41 23.32
CA PRO A 135 24.91 7.58 22.69
C PRO A 135 24.26 6.58 21.73
N SER A 136 24.95 6.27 20.62
CA SER A 136 24.57 5.20 19.70
C SER A 136 24.47 3.86 20.46
N LEU A 137 23.27 3.31 20.57
CA LEU A 137 22.98 2.11 21.34
C LEU A 137 23.59 0.85 20.69
N SER A 138 24.10 -0.06 21.52
CA SER A 138 24.55 -1.38 21.05
C SER A 138 23.34 -2.26 20.65
N PRO A 139 23.54 -3.29 19.80
CA PRO A 139 22.45 -4.18 19.37
C PRO A 139 21.67 -4.84 20.51
N GLU A 140 22.33 -5.14 21.62
CA GLU A 140 21.70 -5.71 22.82
C GLU A 140 20.84 -4.68 23.57
N MET A 141 21.30 -3.43 23.64
CA MET A 141 20.55 -2.34 24.24
C MET A 141 19.35 -1.95 23.37
N ASP A 142 19.47 -2.02 22.04
CA ASP A 142 18.38 -1.81 21.10
C ASP A 142 17.29 -2.90 21.26
N LYS A 143 17.70 -4.16 21.44
CA LYS A 143 16.80 -5.28 21.75
C LYS A 143 16.08 -5.08 23.09
N GLN A 144 16.80 -4.71 24.14
CA GLN A 144 16.22 -4.48 25.47
C GLN A 144 15.35 -3.21 25.52
N TYR A 145 15.67 -2.18 24.73
CA TYR A 145 14.86 -0.98 24.56
C TYR A 145 13.54 -1.30 23.86
N LYS A 146 13.55 -2.07 22.77
CA LYS A 146 12.35 -2.57 22.06
C LYS A 146 11.46 -3.47 22.94
N LEU A 147 12.06 -4.23 23.86
CA LEU A 147 11.33 -5.05 24.84
C LEU A 147 10.68 -4.22 25.96
N ARG A 148 11.31 -3.12 26.39
CA ARG A 148 10.81 -2.24 27.47
C ARG A 148 9.89 -1.12 26.95
N HIS A 149 10.02 -0.76 25.68
CA HIS A 149 9.21 0.21 24.97
C HIS A 149 8.70 -0.48 23.71
N PRO A 150 7.62 -1.29 23.79
CA PRO A 150 6.97 -1.77 22.59
C PRO A 150 6.59 -0.52 21.81
N HIS A 151 7.23 -0.29 20.65
CA HIS A 151 6.75 0.73 19.74
C HIS A 151 5.27 0.41 19.52
N PRO A 152 4.35 1.37 19.78
CA PRO A 152 2.95 1.15 19.46
C PRO A 152 2.91 0.65 18.03
N GLN A 153 2.35 -0.55 17.79
CA GLN A 153 2.36 -1.16 16.48
C GLN A 153 1.79 -0.13 15.50
N LEU A 154 2.66 0.42 14.66
CA LEU A 154 2.30 1.49 13.73
C LEU A 154 1.16 0.96 12.88
N LYS A 155 0.02 1.64 12.89
CA LYS A 155 -1.10 1.25 12.05
C LYS A 155 -0.66 1.44 10.60
N LYS A 156 -0.63 0.35 9.84
CA LYS A 156 -0.35 0.36 8.40
C LYS A 156 -1.66 0.19 7.64
N GLU A 157 -1.82 0.95 6.57
CA GLU A 157 -2.90 0.79 5.62
C GLU A 157 -2.36 0.73 4.20
N TRP A 158 -3.05 -0.04 3.36
CA TRP A 158 -2.72 -0.17 1.95
C TRP A 158 -3.58 0.75 1.09
N ILE A 159 -2.92 1.49 0.20
CA ILE A 159 -3.55 2.38 -0.77
C ILE A 159 -3.17 1.91 -2.17
N MET A 160 -4.16 1.75 -3.03
CA MET A 160 -3.94 1.50 -4.44
C MET A 160 -4.10 2.80 -5.24
N TYR A 161 -3.18 3.08 -6.16
CA TYR A 161 -3.34 4.08 -7.21
C TYR A 161 -3.40 3.35 -8.54
N THR A 162 -4.39 3.65 -9.37
CA THR A 162 -4.54 3.01 -10.68
C THR A 162 -4.99 4.04 -11.72
N THR A 163 -4.41 3.96 -12.92
CA THR A 163 -4.74 4.91 -14.00
C THR A 163 -6.18 4.76 -14.48
N MET A 164 -6.79 3.58 -14.28
CA MET A 164 -8.15 3.27 -14.73
C MET A 164 -8.90 2.53 -13.63
N GLU A 165 -10.22 2.69 -13.57
CA GLU A 165 -11.09 1.96 -12.65
C GLU A 165 -10.77 0.44 -12.62
N PRO A 166 -10.57 -0.14 -11.43
CA PRO A 166 -10.42 -1.58 -11.29
C PRO A 166 -11.66 -2.31 -11.78
N CYS A 167 -11.48 -3.26 -12.69
CA CYS A 167 -12.59 -3.96 -13.31
C CYS A 167 -13.51 -4.63 -12.26
N GLY A 168 -14.83 -4.43 -12.43
CA GLY A 168 -15.87 -5.10 -11.64
C GLY A 168 -16.23 -6.49 -12.17
N ALA A 169 -15.89 -6.80 -13.41
CA ALA A 169 -16.04 -8.11 -14.04
C ALA A 169 -14.93 -8.30 -15.08
N ARG A 170 -14.59 -9.55 -15.40
CA ARG A 170 -13.64 -9.87 -16.48
C ARG A 170 -14.27 -10.77 -17.52
N LEU A 171 -14.05 -10.44 -18.79
CA LEU A 171 -14.45 -11.29 -19.92
C LEU A 171 -13.75 -12.66 -19.90
N SER A 172 -12.54 -12.73 -19.33
CA SER A 172 -11.83 -14.00 -19.16
C SER A 172 -12.42 -14.92 -18.09
N GLY A 173 -13.31 -14.41 -17.23
CA GLY A 173 -13.79 -15.12 -16.05
C GLY A 173 -12.83 -15.13 -14.86
N ASN A 174 -11.63 -14.54 -15.00
CA ASN A 174 -10.70 -14.36 -13.87
C ASN A 174 -11.32 -13.46 -12.80
N LYS A 175 -10.85 -13.61 -11.56
CA LYS A 175 -11.28 -12.76 -10.44
C LYS A 175 -11.12 -11.26 -10.79
N PRO A 176 -12.17 -10.45 -10.67
CA PRO A 176 -12.10 -9.01 -10.96
C PRO A 176 -11.16 -8.27 -10.02
N CYS A 177 -10.53 -7.20 -10.50
CA CYS A 177 -9.61 -6.41 -9.68
C CYS A 177 -10.30 -5.79 -8.46
N SER A 178 -11.56 -5.36 -8.60
CA SER A 178 -12.32 -4.84 -7.45
C SER A 178 -12.42 -5.85 -6.31
N GLU A 179 -12.65 -7.13 -6.63
CA GLU A 179 -12.75 -8.22 -5.64
C GLU A 179 -11.38 -8.52 -5.01
N ARG A 180 -10.32 -8.55 -5.82
CA ARG A 180 -8.95 -8.72 -5.32
C ARG A 180 -8.54 -7.63 -4.33
N LEU A 181 -8.90 -6.37 -4.60
CA LEU A 181 -8.59 -5.25 -3.72
C LEU A 181 -9.35 -5.35 -2.39
N ILE A 182 -10.62 -5.80 -2.43
CA ILE A 182 -11.43 -6.04 -1.23
C ILE A 182 -10.80 -7.14 -0.37
N GLU A 183 -10.45 -8.27 -0.97
CA GLU A 183 -9.84 -9.41 -0.26
C GLU A 183 -8.47 -9.07 0.32
N ALA A 184 -7.68 -8.26 -0.38
CA ALA A 184 -6.36 -7.80 0.09
C ALA A 184 -6.43 -6.75 1.22
N GLY A 185 -7.64 -6.35 1.64
CA GLY A 185 -7.82 -5.38 2.72
C GLY A 185 -7.40 -3.95 2.35
N ILE A 186 -7.38 -3.61 1.05
CA ILE A 186 -7.13 -2.24 0.59
C ILE A 186 -8.23 -1.33 1.13
N ARG A 187 -7.86 -0.21 1.75
CA ARG A 187 -8.83 0.72 2.36
C ARG A 187 -9.14 1.92 1.49
N ARG A 188 -8.20 2.31 0.61
CA ARG A 188 -8.34 3.47 -0.25
C ARG A 188 -7.81 3.18 -1.65
N VAL A 189 -8.55 3.60 -2.66
CA VAL A 189 -8.18 3.46 -4.07
C VAL A 189 -8.29 4.81 -4.76
N TYR A 190 -7.20 5.30 -5.32
CA TYR A 190 -7.17 6.49 -6.15
C TYR A 190 -7.20 6.10 -7.62
N VAL A 191 -8.11 6.71 -8.38
CA VAL A 191 -8.40 6.37 -9.76
C VAL A 191 -8.16 7.56 -10.67
N GLY A 192 -7.46 7.33 -11.79
CA GLY A 192 -7.19 8.34 -12.81
C GLY A 192 -8.39 8.61 -13.72
N VAL A 193 -9.03 7.55 -14.23
CA VAL A 193 -10.28 7.64 -15.03
C VAL A 193 -11.22 6.48 -14.74
N ARG A 194 -12.52 6.67 -14.96
CA ARG A 194 -13.49 5.57 -15.06
C ARG A 194 -13.15 4.70 -16.27
N GLU A 195 -13.48 3.41 -16.20
CA GLU A 195 -13.26 2.50 -17.31
C GLU A 195 -14.15 2.91 -18.51
N PRO A 196 -13.58 3.13 -19.71
CA PRO A 196 -14.37 3.45 -20.89
C PRO A 196 -15.30 2.30 -21.28
N ARG A 197 -16.53 2.61 -21.72
CA ARG A 197 -17.55 1.59 -22.07
C ARG A 197 -17.27 0.81 -23.36
N SER A 198 -16.09 0.95 -23.94
CA SER A 198 -15.69 0.34 -25.20
C SER A 198 -15.61 -1.19 -25.12
N PHE A 199 -15.18 -1.74 -23.98
CA PHE A 199 -15.06 -3.19 -23.76
C PHE A 199 -16.06 -3.73 -22.73
N VAL A 200 -16.44 -2.92 -21.75
CA VAL A 200 -17.40 -3.28 -20.71
C VAL A 200 -18.59 -2.33 -20.80
N LYS A 201 -19.79 -2.85 -21.07
CA LYS A 201 -20.99 -2.01 -21.25
C LYS A 201 -21.36 -1.26 -19.97
N ASP A 202 -21.21 -1.93 -18.83
CA ASP A 202 -21.60 -1.43 -17.50
C ASP A 202 -20.46 -1.66 -16.50
N PRO A 203 -19.40 -0.83 -16.52
CA PRO A 203 -18.34 -0.90 -15.53
C PRO A 203 -18.90 -0.55 -14.14
N CYS A 204 -18.71 -1.46 -13.19
CA CYS A 204 -19.26 -1.42 -11.84
C CYS A 204 -18.20 -1.62 -10.74
N GLY A 205 -16.93 -1.43 -11.07
CA GLY A 205 -15.82 -1.73 -10.17
C GLY A 205 -15.74 -0.75 -9.00
N VAL A 206 -15.91 0.55 -9.27
CA VAL A 206 -15.99 1.59 -8.22
C VAL A 206 -17.12 1.28 -7.25
N GLU A 207 -18.31 1.01 -7.77
CA GLU A 207 -19.51 0.78 -6.99
C GLU A 207 -19.32 -0.42 -6.05
N LYS A 208 -18.80 -1.54 -6.57
CA LYS A 208 -18.46 -2.72 -5.77
C LYS A 208 -17.47 -2.42 -4.66
N MET A 209 -16.44 -1.63 -4.94
CA MET A 209 -15.44 -1.25 -3.93
C MET A 209 -16.05 -0.39 -2.82
N ILE A 210 -16.85 0.62 -3.18
CA ILE A 210 -17.50 1.51 -2.20
C ILE A 210 -18.47 0.73 -1.31
N GLU A 211 -19.28 -0.16 -1.88
CA GLU A 211 -20.21 -1.02 -1.13
C GLU A 211 -19.50 -1.94 -0.11
N ASN A 212 -18.24 -2.29 -0.36
CA ASN A 212 -17.41 -3.09 0.54
C ASN A 212 -16.49 -2.25 1.46
N GLY A 213 -16.77 -0.95 1.58
CA GLY A 213 -16.10 -0.06 2.53
C GLY A 213 -14.73 0.44 2.08
N ILE A 214 -14.40 0.33 0.79
CA ILE A 214 -13.21 0.97 0.20
C ILE A 214 -13.56 2.42 -0.15
N THR A 215 -12.72 3.35 0.29
CA THR A 215 -12.82 4.74 -0.15
C THR A 215 -12.23 4.88 -1.55
N VAL A 216 -13.04 5.24 -2.54
CA VAL A 216 -12.59 5.44 -3.92
C VAL A 216 -12.54 6.94 -4.25
N VAL A 217 -11.40 7.42 -4.74
CA VAL A 217 -11.12 8.84 -4.96
C VAL A 217 -10.60 9.07 -6.38
N HIS A 218 -11.26 9.93 -7.15
CA HIS A 218 -10.80 10.40 -8.45
C HIS A 218 -9.69 11.45 -8.30
N ILE A 219 -8.61 11.34 -9.08
CA ILE A 219 -7.58 12.38 -9.17
C ILE A 219 -7.80 13.20 -10.45
N PRO A 220 -8.40 14.41 -10.34
CA PRO A 220 -8.76 15.20 -11.51
C PRO A 220 -7.55 15.85 -12.18
N GLY A 221 -7.67 16.13 -13.48
CA GLY A 221 -6.67 16.85 -14.27
C GLY A 221 -5.54 15.97 -14.84
N LEU A 222 -5.61 14.65 -14.64
CA LEU A 222 -4.67 13.68 -15.23
C LEU A 222 -5.35 12.70 -16.20
N GLU A 223 -6.63 12.92 -16.54
CA GLU A 223 -7.47 11.98 -17.30
C GLU A 223 -6.87 11.69 -18.68
N GLU A 224 -6.46 12.73 -19.41
CA GLU A 224 -5.82 12.57 -20.73
C GLU A 224 -4.53 11.76 -20.63
N HIS A 225 -3.72 11.99 -19.59
CA HIS A 225 -2.47 11.26 -19.37
C HIS A 225 -2.72 9.80 -19.01
N CYS A 226 -3.78 9.51 -18.24
CA CYS A 226 -4.20 8.15 -17.92
C CYS A 226 -4.74 7.40 -19.16
N LEU A 227 -5.43 8.09 -20.06
CA LEU A 227 -5.96 7.51 -21.30
C LEU A 227 -4.92 7.42 -22.43
N ALA A 228 -3.85 8.21 -22.39
CA ALA A 228 -2.85 8.27 -23.46
C ALA A 228 -2.23 6.91 -23.85
N PRO A 229 -1.90 5.99 -22.93
CA PRO A 229 -1.43 4.64 -23.28
C PRO A 229 -2.43 3.83 -24.11
N ASN A 230 -3.72 4.20 -24.07
CA ASN A 230 -4.83 3.47 -24.67
C ASN A 230 -5.29 4.05 -26.03
N ARG A 231 -4.59 5.05 -26.58
CA ARG A 231 -4.91 5.67 -27.88
C ARG A 231 -5.03 4.70 -29.06
N HIS A 232 -4.44 3.51 -28.95
CA HIS A 232 -4.48 2.46 -29.98
C HIS A 232 -5.83 1.73 -30.08
N ILE A 233 -6.67 1.82 -29.06
CA ILE A 233 -7.99 1.16 -28.96
C ILE A 233 -9.12 2.13 -28.59
N LEU A 234 -8.79 3.35 -28.15
CA LEU A 234 -9.75 4.41 -27.93
C LEU A 234 -9.95 5.20 -29.22
N THR A 235 -11.18 5.20 -29.73
CA THR A 235 -11.61 6.21 -30.69
C THR A 235 -11.93 7.48 -29.90
N LEU A 236 -10.91 8.31 -29.68
CA LEU A 236 -11.04 9.64 -29.06
C LEU A 236 -11.55 10.67 -30.06
#